data_AF-A0A849CBX4-F1
#
_entry.id   AF-A0A849CBX4-F1
#
_cell.length_a   1.000
_cell.length_b   1.000
_cell.length_c   1.000
_cell.angle_alpha   90.00
_cell.angle_beta   90.00
_cell.angle_gamma   90.00
#
_symmetry.space_group_name_H-M   'P 1'
#
loop_
_entity.id
_entity.type
_entity.pdbx_description
1 polymer ?
#
loop_
_entity_poly.entity_id
_entity_poly.type
_entity_poly.pdbx_seq_one_letter_code
_entity_poly.pdbx_strand_id
1 'polypeptide(L)'
;MTIQVIESLITSDQTEHRARSVGQGRWVASWLPCRTLTTEQAVAAIQLTEAVDTLTALARCLGLPPCEAIGKAMLDFRSVNGRTVPVPESQAQVRGIR
;
A
#
# COMPACT_ATOMS: atom_id res chain seq x y z
N MET A 1 9.57 11.21 -12.11
CA MET A 1 10.15 10.90 -10.79
C MET A 1 11.64 10.73 -10.94
N THR A 2 12.43 11.42 -10.13
CA THR A 2 13.87 11.19 -10.04
C THR A 2 14.27 11.16 -8.57
N ILE A 3 14.72 10.00 -8.11
CA ILE A 3 15.28 9.84 -6.77
C ILE A 3 16.78 10.02 -6.88
N GLN A 4 17.29 11.02 -6.16
CA GLN A 4 18.70 11.27 -6.07
C GLN A 4 19.24 10.61 -4.80
N VAL A 5 20.23 9.74 -4.98
CA VAL A 5 20.97 9.10 -3.89
C VAL A 5 22.40 9.62 -3.93
N ILE A 6 22.77 10.37 -2.90
CA ILE A 6 24.17 10.75 -2.61
C ILE A 6 24.58 10.13 -1.28
N GLU A 7 25.87 10.05 -0.98
CA GLU A 7 26.40 9.28 0.17
C GLU A 7 25.73 9.57 1.53
N SER A 8 25.24 10.80 1.73
CA SER A 8 24.64 11.24 2.99
C SER A 8 23.14 11.51 2.93
N LEU A 9 22.53 11.51 1.74
CA LEU A 9 21.17 11.99 1.54
C LEU A 9 20.46 11.28 0.37
N ILE A 10 19.22 10.88 0.61
CA ILE A 10 18.26 10.47 -0.43
C ILE A 10 17.14 11.50 -0.47
N THR A 11 16.88 12.06 -1.64
CA THR A 11 15.82 13.04 -1.90
C THR A 11 15.06 12.71 -3.18
N SER A 12 13.90 13.34 -3.34
CA SER A 12 13.11 13.31 -4.55
C SER A 12 12.71 14.72 -4.97
N ASP A 13 12.42 14.90 -6.26
CA ASP A 13 11.84 16.12 -6.83
C ASP A 13 10.32 16.25 -6.56
N GLN A 14 9.68 15.18 -6.06
CA GLN A 14 8.23 15.07 -5.94
C GLN A 14 7.71 15.13 -4.49
N THR A 15 8.59 15.07 -3.49
CA THR A 15 8.20 15.12 -2.07
C THR A 15 9.24 15.86 -1.23
N GLU A 16 8.79 16.52 -0.16
CA GLU A 16 9.68 17.17 0.82
C GLU A 16 10.38 16.18 1.75
N HIS A 17 9.94 14.94 1.75
CA HIS A 17 10.49 13.87 2.55
C HIS A 17 11.86 13.42 2.03
N ARG A 18 12.75 13.10 2.96
CA ARG A 18 14.15 12.76 2.68
C ARG A 18 14.65 11.66 3.60
N ALA A 19 15.67 10.93 3.18
CA ALA A 19 16.38 10.00 4.06
C ALA A 19 17.83 10.46 4.28
N ARG A 20 18.27 10.50 5.53
CA ARG A 20 19.64 10.84 5.92
C ARG A 20 20.41 9.58 6.27
N SER A 21 21.66 9.50 5.83
CA SER A 21 22.57 8.45 6.25
C SER A 21 22.93 8.62 7.73
N VAL A 22 22.96 7.51 8.46
CA VAL A 22 23.44 7.43 9.85
C VAL A 22 24.73 6.60 9.96
N GLY A 23 25.38 6.32 8.82
CA GLY A 23 26.62 5.54 8.72
C GLY A 23 26.37 4.05 8.42
N GLN A 24 27.41 3.35 7.94
CA GLN A 24 27.38 1.89 7.70
C GLN A 24 26.26 1.42 6.74
N GLY A 25 25.93 2.22 5.72
CA GLY A 25 24.84 1.90 4.79
C GLY A 25 23.44 1.94 5.40
N ARG A 26 23.29 2.60 6.56
CA ARG A 26 22.03 2.77 7.27
C ARG A 26 21.46 4.16 7.07
N TRP A 27 20.14 4.23 7.06
CA TRP A 27 19.38 5.43 6.73
C TRP A 27 18.22 5.66 7.69
N VAL A 28 17.82 6.91 7.86
CA VAL A 28 16.59 7.30 8.55
C VAL A 28 15.80 8.24 7.65
N ALA A 29 14.58 7.85 7.31
CA ALA A 29 13.65 8.70 6.58
C ALA A 29 12.98 9.71 7.53
N SER A 30 12.79 10.95 7.09
CA SER A 30 12.22 12.04 7.89
C SER A 30 10.84 11.73 8.48
N TRP A 31 10.07 10.88 7.80
CA TRP A 31 8.73 10.46 8.20
C TRP A 31 8.70 9.07 8.89
N LEU A 32 9.86 8.39 8.99
CA LEU A 32 10.06 7.15 9.74
C LEU A 32 11.27 7.24 10.70
N PRO A 33 11.27 8.18 11.67
CA PRO A 33 12.45 8.44 12.50
C PRO A 33 12.86 7.28 13.41
N CYS A 34 11.94 6.34 13.71
CA CYS A 34 12.19 5.24 14.63
C CYS A 34 12.73 3.96 13.97
N ARG A 35 13.08 4.01 12.68
CA ARG A 35 13.58 2.84 11.95
C ARG A 35 14.89 3.15 11.24
N THR A 36 15.84 2.25 11.43
CA THR A 36 17.08 2.22 10.67
C THR A 36 16.89 1.37 9.43
N LEU A 37 16.92 2.00 8.25
CA LEU A 37 16.64 1.40 6.95
C LEU A 37 17.93 1.04 6.22
N THR A 38 17.90 0.01 5.37
CA THR A 38 18.91 -0.16 4.31
C THR A 38 18.72 0.90 3.22
N THR A 39 19.67 1.04 2.31
CA THR A 39 19.56 1.97 1.17
C THR A 39 18.29 1.69 0.35
N GLU A 40 18.01 0.43 0.02
CA GLU A 40 16.84 0.02 -0.77
C GLU A 40 15.54 0.37 -0.04
N GLN A 41 15.50 0.11 1.28
CA GLN A 41 14.35 0.45 2.11
C GLN A 41 14.14 1.96 2.23
N ALA A 42 15.22 2.74 2.28
CA ALA A 42 15.16 4.19 2.32
C ALA A 42 14.65 4.78 1.00
N VAL A 43 15.10 4.24 -0.14
CA VAL A 43 14.54 4.59 -1.47
C VAL A 43 13.05 4.24 -1.52
N ALA A 44 12.67 3.04 -1.11
CA ALA A 44 11.27 2.62 -1.06
C ALA A 44 10.42 3.53 -0.14
N ALA A 45 11.00 4.02 0.96
CA ALA A 45 10.32 4.96 1.84
C ALA A 45 10.05 6.31 1.16
N ILE A 46 10.97 6.82 0.33
CA ILE A 46 10.74 8.05 -0.45
C ILE A 46 9.71 7.82 -1.57
N GLN A 47 9.79 6.68 -2.26
CA GLN A 47 8.79 6.30 -3.27
C GLN A 47 7.38 6.20 -2.69
N LEU A 48 7.26 5.65 -1.48
CA LEU A 48 5.96 5.54 -0.82
C LEU A 48 5.33 6.91 -0.57
N THR A 49 6.12 7.90 -0.16
CA THR A 49 5.61 9.27 0.04
C THR A 49 5.14 9.91 -1.26
N GLU A 50 5.85 9.71 -2.37
CA GLU A 50 5.39 10.18 -3.70
C GLU A 50 4.07 9.51 -4.11
N ALA A 51 3.95 8.21 -3.86
CA ALA A 51 2.72 7.47 -4.14
C ALA A 51 1.55 8.00 -3.29
N VAL A 52 1.79 8.30 -2.01
CA VAL A 52 0.78 8.89 -1.12
C VAL A 52 0.33 10.27 -1.61
N ASP A 53 1.24 11.12 -2.09
CA ASP A 53 0.88 12.43 -2.67
C ASP A 53 0.01 12.28 -3.91
N THR A 54 0.35 11.34 -4.79
CA THR A 54 -0.43 11.00 -5.98
C THR A 54 -1.83 10.52 -5.60
N LEU A 55 -1.92 9.58 -4.67
CA LEU A 55 -3.20 9.04 -4.19
C LEU A 55 -4.05 10.11 -3.50
N THR A 56 -3.41 11.02 -2.76
CA THR A 56 -4.06 12.17 -2.10
C THR A 56 -4.67 13.13 -3.12
N ALA A 57 -3.96 13.42 -4.20
CA ALA A 57 -4.49 14.26 -5.29
C ALA A 57 -5.71 13.60 -5.95
N LEU A 58 -5.68 12.29 -6.20
CA LEU A 58 -6.79 11.54 -6.79
C LEU A 58 -8.00 11.49 -5.85
N ALA A 59 -7.80 11.23 -4.56
CA ALA A 59 -8.88 11.22 -3.57
C ALA A 59 -9.60 12.57 -3.50
N ARG A 60 -8.85 13.67 -3.62
CA ARG A 60 -9.40 15.03 -3.67
C ARG A 60 -10.31 15.23 -4.88
N CYS A 61 -9.95 14.70 -6.05
CA CYS A 61 -10.82 14.73 -7.23
C CYS A 61 -12.14 13.98 -7.04
N LEU A 62 -12.16 12.97 -6.16
CA LEU A 62 -13.37 12.22 -5.81
C LEU A 62 -14.19 12.89 -4.69
N GLY A 63 -13.70 13.99 -4.11
CA GLY A 63 -14.33 14.64 -2.96
C GLY A 63 -14.24 13.81 -1.67
N LEU A 64 -13.28 12.88 -1.57
CA LEU A 64 -13.12 11.98 -0.44
C LEU A 64 -11.84 12.30 0.37
N PRO A 65 -11.84 12.08 1.69
CA PRO A 65 -10.61 12.05 2.47
C PRO A 65 -9.66 10.95 1.94
N PRO A 66 -8.34 11.21 1.84
CA PRO A 66 -7.39 10.24 1.26
C PRO A 66 -7.44 8.85 1.89
N CYS A 67 -7.43 8.76 3.22
CA CYS A 67 -7.48 7.48 3.93
C CYS A 67 -8.77 6.69 3.63
N GLU A 68 -9.89 7.38 3.44
CA GLU A 68 -11.16 6.74 3.09
C GLU A 68 -11.14 6.20 1.66
N ALA A 69 -10.74 7.02 0.69
CA ALA A 69 -10.67 6.60 -0.72
C ALA A 69 -9.70 5.44 -0.93
N ILE A 70 -8.50 5.54 -0.37
CA ILE A 70 -7.45 4.51 -0.45
C ILE A 70 -7.91 3.24 0.28
N GLY A 71 -8.46 3.39 1.49
CA GLY A 71 -8.97 2.27 2.27
C GLY A 71 -10.09 1.51 1.55
N LYS A 72 -11.06 2.22 0.95
CA LYS A 72 -12.12 1.62 0.14
C LYS A 72 -11.56 0.86 -1.05
N ALA A 73 -10.67 1.48 -1.84
CA ALA A 73 -10.04 0.82 -2.99
C ALA A 73 -9.27 -0.46 -2.60
N MET A 74 -8.56 -0.44 -1.46
CA MET A 74 -7.84 -1.62 -0.95
C MET A 74 -8.78 -2.74 -0.46
N LEU A 75 -9.91 -2.37 0.15
CA LEU A 75 -10.89 -3.33 0.67
C LEU A 75 -11.76 -3.92 -0.45
N ASP A 76 -12.13 -3.13 -1.46
CA ASP A 76 -12.86 -3.59 -2.64
C ASP A 76 -12.01 -4.58 -3.47
N PHE A 77 -10.68 -4.45 -3.44
CA PHE A 77 -9.77 -5.46 -4.01
C PHE A 77 -9.87 -6.83 -3.33
N ARG A 78 -10.37 -6.89 -2.09
CA ARG A 78 -10.69 -8.13 -1.37
C ARG A 78 -12.17 -8.53 -1.48
N SER A 79 -12.79 -8.44 -2.65
CA SER A 79 -13.97 -9.28 -2.91
C SER A 79 -13.51 -10.73 -3.01
N VAL A 80 -13.31 -11.36 -1.85
CA VAL A 80 -13.28 -12.81 -1.70
C VAL A 80 -14.64 -13.28 -2.22
N ASN A 81 -14.65 -14.00 -3.34
CA ASN A 81 -15.77 -14.83 -3.77
C ASN A 81 -16.11 -15.86 -2.67
N GLY A 82 -16.75 -15.41 -1.59
CA GLY A 82 -17.20 -16.19 -0.45
C GLY A 82 -18.63 -16.71 -0.62
N ARG A 83 -19.15 -16.79 -1.84
CA ARG A 83 -20.48 -17.34 -2.14
C ARG A 83 -20.46 -18.24 -3.38
N THR A 84 -19.67 -19.29 -3.35
CA THR A 84 -20.00 -20.54 -4.07
C THR A 84 -19.45 -21.71 -3.26
N VAL A 85 -20.17 -22.07 -2.20
CA VAL A 85 -20.15 -23.46 -1.71
C VAL A 85 -21.26 -24.16 -2.49
N PRO A 86 -20.97 -25.13 -3.36
CA PRO A 86 -22.02 -26.00 -3.89
C PRO A 86 -22.55 -26.80 -2.69
N VAL A 87 -23.83 -26.62 -2.37
CA VAL A 87 -24.53 -27.52 -1.44
C VAL A 87 -24.46 -28.92 -2.06
N PRO A 88 -23.92 -29.94 -1.37
CA PRO A 88 -24.07 -31.30 -1.85
C PRO A 88 -25.56 -31.65 -1.80
N GLU A 89 -26.16 -31.95 -2.95
CA GLU A 89 -27.49 -32.54 -3.04
C GLU A 89 -27.45 -33.93 -2.38
N SER A 90 -27.66 -33.95 -1.08
CA SER A 90 -27.86 -35.15 -0.28
C SER A 90 -29.19 -35.02 0.44
N GLN A 91 -30.28 -34.91 -0.32
CA GLN A 91 -31.67 -35.14 0.11
C GLN A 91 -32.69 -34.83 -0.99
N ALA A 92 -32.79 -35.64 -2.06
CA ALA A 92 -33.95 -35.58 -2.96
C ALA A 92 -34.20 -36.82 -3.82
N GLN A 93 -34.07 -38.06 -3.32
CA GLN A 93 -34.78 -39.18 -3.95
C GLN A 93 -34.96 -40.40 -3.02
N VAL A 94 -35.66 -40.19 -1.90
CA VAL A 94 -36.36 -41.30 -1.21
C VAL A 94 -37.80 -40.87 -1.05
N ARG A 95 -38.66 -41.23 -2.02
CA ARG A 95 -40.06 -41.67 -1.82
C ARG A 95 -40.84 -41.83 -3.14
N GLY A 96 -41.59 -42.94 -3.21
CA GLY A 96 -42.58 -43.32 -4.23
C GLY A 96 -42.08 -44.52 -5.04
N ILE A 97 -42.31 -45.79 -4.68
CA ILE A 97 -43.57 -46.50 -4.44
C ILE A 97 -44.65 -46.13 -5.47
N ARG A 98 -44.63 -46.81 -6.62
CA ARG A 98 -45.75 -47.65 -7.06
C ARG A 98 -45.29 -48.66 -8.11
#